data_AF-A0A498HFG1-F1
#
_entry.id   AF-A0A498HFG1-F1
#
_cell.length_a   1.000
_cell.length_b   1.000
_cell.length_c   1.000
_cell.angle_alpha   90.00
_cell.angle_beta   90.00
_cell.angle_gamma   90.00
#
_symmetry.space_group_name_H-M   'P 1'
#
loop_
_entity.id
_entity.type
_entity.pdbx_description
1 polymer ?
#
loop_
_entity_poly.entity_id
_entity_poly.type
_entity_poly.pdbx_seq_one_letter_code
_entity_poly.pdbx_strand_id
1 'polypeptide(L)'
;MEREGVVGVPVVVSGWPTGRGEAASVENSRAYNAEVVRRAVEGVRTPRRAGVGVEVFLFNLFDENEKYGEEFERHFGIFGLDGLKDYDLNFN
;
A
#
# COMPACT_ATOMS: atom_id res chain seq x y z
N MET A 1 7.02 17.88 -8.40
CA MET A 1 8.30 17.56 -7.75
C MET A 1 9.49 17.92 -8.64
N GLU A 2 9.80 17.19 -9.71
CA GLU A 2 11.01 17.48 -10.51
C GLU A 2 11.01 18.85 -11.20
N ARG A 3 9.86 19.30 -11.72
CA ARG A 3 9.70 20.66 -12.27
C ARG A 3 9.85 21.78 -11.24
N GLU A 4 9.71 21.43 -9.96
CA GLU A 4 9.91 22.31 -8.80
C GLU A 4 11.30 22.11 -8.16
N GLY A 5 12.22 21.39 -8.82
CA GLY A 5 13.58 21.12 -8.33
C GLY A 5 13.72 19.95 -7.35
N VAL A 6 12.62 19.28 -6.96
CA VAL A 6 12.67 18.11 -6.07
C VAL A 6 12.98 16.85 -6.87
N VAL A 7 14.16 16.28 -6.65
CA VAL A 7 14.67 15.09 -7.34
C VAL A 7 14.85 13.91 -6.38
N GLY A 8 14.81 12.69 -6.90
CA GLY A 8 15.29 11.52 -6.16
C GLY A 8 14.41 11.00 -5.02
N VAL A 9 13.08 11.23 -5.05
CA VAL A 9 12.15 10.60 -4.08
C VAL A 9 12.25 9.06 -4.17
N PRO A 10 12.80 8.37 -3.16
CA PRO A 10 13.09 6.93 -3.25
C PRO A 10 11.99 6.06 -2.64
N VAL A 11 11.10 6.67 -1.85
CA VAL A 11 10.13 5.98 -1.00
C VAL A 11 8.72 6.22 -1.51
N VAL A 12 7.93 5.15 -1.54
CA VAL A 12 6.48 5.18 -1.79
C VAL A 12 5.77 4.56 -0.59
N VAL A 13 4.72 5.23 -0.13
CA VAL A 13 3.77 4.68 0.85
C VAL A 13 2.47 4.44 0.10
N SER A 14 1.94 3.21 0.17
CA SER A 14 0.75 2.85 -0.62
C SER A 14 0.01 1.65 -0.04
N GLY A 15 -1.31 1.60 -0.26
CA GLY A 15 -2.15 0.47 0.09
C GLY A 15 -3.57 0.64 -0.41
N TRP A 16 -4.45 -0.29 -0.06
CA TRP A 16 -5.84 -0.31 -0.52
C TRP A 16 -6.77 -0.80 0.59
N PRO A 17 -7.93 -0.16 0.81
CA PRO A 17 -8.80 -0.49 1.93
C PRO A 17 -9.55 -1.81 1.73
N THR A 18 -9.78 -2.53 2.82
CA THR A 18 -10.49 -3.81 2.88
C THR A 18 -12.01 -3.66 2.85
N GLY A 19 -12.54 -2.44 3.04
CA GLY A 19 -13.98 -2.21 3.03
C GLY A 19 -14.42 -0.75 3.14
N ARG A 20 -15.74 -0.57 3.21
CA ARG A 20 -16.43 0.71 3.47
C ARG A 20 -16.22 1.81 2.42
N GLY A 21 -15.97 1.40 1.18
CA GLY A 21 -15.98 2.25 -0.02
C GLY A 21 -16.42 1.42 -1.24
N GLU A 22 -16.76 2.07 -2.36
CA GLU A 22 -17.33 1.39 -3.53
C GLU A 22 -16.45 0.25 -4.08
N ALA A 23 -15.13 0.48 -4.15
CA ALA A 23 -14.15 -0.50 -4.64
C ALA A 23 -13.31 -1.15 -3.51
N ALA A 24 -13.71 -0.93 -2.26
CA ALA A 24 -12.99 -1.44 -1.10
C ALA A 24 -13.52 -2.83 -0.72
N SER A 25 -12.66 -3.84 -0.82
CA SER A 25 -12.95 -5.22 -0.43
C SER A 25 -11.65 -5.92 -0.02
N VAL A 26 -11.75 -6.98 0.78
CA VAL A 26 -10.59 -7.80 1.17
C VAL A 26 -9.88 -8.37 -0.06
N GLU A 27 -10.64 -8.81 -1.07
CA GLU A 27 -10.10 -9.35 -2.32
C GLU A 27 -9.31 -8.29 -3.11
N ASN A 28 -9.85 -7.07 -3.24
CA ASN A 28 -9.18 -5.99 -3.94
C ASN A 28 -7.94 -5.51 -3.17
N SER A 29 -8.04 -5.41 -1.83
CA SER A 29 -6.92 -5.04 -0.97
C SER A 29 -5.76 -6.04 -1.09
N ARG A 30 -6.07 -7.33 -1.00
CA ARG A 30 -5.10 -8.41 -1.22
C ARG A 30 -4.49 -8.35 -2.61
N ALA A 31 -5.30 -8.21 -3.66
CA ALA A 31 -4.81 -8.17 -5.04
C ALA A 31 -3.84 -7.02 -5.27
N TYR A 32 -4.20 -5.82 -4.79
CA TYR A 32 -3.35 -4.63 -4.89
C TYR A 32 -2.04 -4.80 -4.11
N ASN A 33 -2.14 -5.11 -2.82
CA ASN A 33 -0.97 -5.19 -1.93
C ASN A 33 -0.03 -6.33 -2.33
N ALA A 34 -0.55 -7.50 -2.76
CA ALA A 34 0.28 -8.60 -3.23
C ALA A 34 1.08 -8.23 -4.49
N GLU A 35 0.46 -7.52 -5.44
CA GLU A 35 1.15 -7.09 -6.66
C GLU A 35 2.20 -6.00 -6.37
N VAL A 36 1.90 -5.07 -5.45
CA VAL A 36 2.87 -4.08 -4.98
C VAL A 36 4.10 -4.78 -4.38
N VAL A 37 3.89 -5.76 -3.49
CA VAL A 37 4.98 -6.53 -2.87
C VAL A 37 5.78 -7.30 -3.92
N ARG A 38 5.09 -8.03 -4.82
CA ARG A 38 5.75 -8.79 -5.89
C ARG A 38 6.66 -7.89 -6.74
N ARG A 39 6.15 -6.73 -7.16
CA ARG A 39 6.91 -5.78 -7.98
C ARG A 39 8.09 -5.16 -7.24
N ALA A 40 7.93 -4.88 -5.94
CA ALA A 40 9.02 -4.36 -5.10
C ALA A 40 10.13 -5.42 -4.92
N VAL A 41 9.76 -6.67 -4.60
CA VAL A 41 10.70 -7.79 -4.42
C VAL A 41 11.45 -8.11 -5.73
N GLU A 42 10.76 -8.08 -6.87
CA GLU A 42 11.38 -8.25 -8.19
C GLU A 42 12.24 -7.06 -8.63
N GLY A 43 12.28 -5.97 -7.85
CA GLY A 43 13.04 -4.77 -8.18
C GLY A 43 12.53 -4.06 -9.42
N VAL A 44 11.22 -4.14 -9.71
CA VAL A 44 10.58 -3.48 -10.85
C VAL A 44 10.69 -1.97 -10.67
N ARG A 45 11.18 -1.29 -11.71
CA ARG A 45 11.42 0.16 -11.71
C ARG A 45 10.34 0.88 -12.50
N THR A 46 10.28 2.19 -12.34
CA THR A 46 9.36 3.01 -13.14
C THR A 46 10.00 3.41 -14.48
N PRO A 47 9.21 3.58 -15.56
CA PRO A 47 9.76 3.98 -16.86
C PRO A 47 10.61 5.26 -16.81
N ARG A 48 10.19 6.24 -15.99
CA ARG A 48 10.89 7.52 -15.84
C ARG A 48 12.21 7.42 -15.08
N ARG A 49 12.35 6.41 -14.19
CA ARG A 49 13.52 6.20 -13.32
C ARG A 49 13.99 4.74 -13.40
N ALA A 50 14.30 4.28 -14.62
CA ALA A 50 14.70 2.89 -14.88
C ALA A 50 16.05 2.47 -14.27
N GLY A 51 16.84 3.39 -13.72
CA GLY A 51 18.13 3.10 -13.06
C GLY A 51 18.08 3.03 -11.53
N VAL A 52 16.94 3.35 -10.91
CA VAL A 52 16.81 3.47 -9.45
C VAL A 52 15.64 2.60 -9.00
N GLY A 53 15.87 1.79 -7.96
CA GLY A 53 14.81 1.00 -7.32
C GLY A 53 13.78 1.90 -6.61
N VAL A 54 12.66 1.31 -6.21
CA VAL A 54 11.65 1.98 -5.39
C VAL A 54 11.57 1.23 -4.07
N GLU A 55 11.78 1.93 -2.96
CA GLU A 55 11.50 1.41 -1.63
C GLU A 55 10.02 1.63 -1.32
N VAL A 56 9.31 0.59 -0.91
CA VAL A 56 7.86 0.65 -0.69
C VAL A 56 7.52 0.27 0.73
N PHE A 57 6.72 1.11 1.39
CA PHE A 57 6.07 0.82 2.66
C PHE A 57 4.58 0.64 2.41
N LEU A 58 4.05 -0.52 2.77
CA LEU A 58 2.62 -0.75 2.69
C LEU A 58 1.89 0.04 3.78
N PHE A 59 0.85 0.77 3.38
CA PHE A 59 -0.08 1.43 4.28
C PHE A 59 -1.34 0.57 4.44
N ASN A 60 -1.63 0.03 5.61
CA ASN A 60 -0.85 0.07 6.85
C ASN A 60 -0.88 -1.29 7.55
N LEU A 61 -0.28 -1.37 8.74
CA LEU A 61 -0.20 -2.63 9.47
C LEU A 61 -1.57 -3.01 10.07
N PHE A 62 -2.20 -2.09 10.78
CA PHE A 62 -3.47 -2.30 11.46
C PHE A 62 -4.53 -1.33 10.99
N ASP A 63 -5.79 -1.75 11.02
CA ASP A 63 -6.91 -0.81 10.97
C ASP A 63 -6.76 0.28 12.05
N GLU A 64 -7.09 1.51 11.68
CA GLU A 64 -6.95 2.70 12.52
C GLU A 64 -8.33 3.29 12.79
N ASN A 65 -9.02 2.79 13.82
CA ASN A 65 -10.42 3.13 14.13
C ASN A 65 -10.65 4.61 14.48
N GLU A 66 -9.62 5.36 14.86
CA GLU A 66 -9.69 6.78 15.20
C GLU A 66 -9.37 7.71 14.01
N LYS A 67 -9.10 7.18 12.81
CA LYS A 67 -8.89 8.03 11.63
C LYS A 67 -10.12 8.88 11.31
N TYR A 68 -9.85 10.10 10.88
CA TYR A 68 -10.86 11.05 10.43
C TYR A 68 -11.07 10.94 8.92
N GLY A 69 -12.24 11.35 8.43
CA GLY A 69 -12.55 11.38 7.00
C GLY A 69 -13.57 10.31 6.59
N GLU A 70 -13.45 9.84 5.35
CA GLU A 70 -14.31 8.81 4.78
C GLU A 70 -14.15 7.48 5.54
N GLU A 71 -15.21 6.67 5.59
CA GLU A 71 -15.20 5.49 6.46
C GLU A 71 -14.11 4.49 6.09
N PHE A 72 -13.80 4.31 4.80
CA PHE A 72 -12.73 3.40 4.35
C PHE A 72 -11.34 3.76 4.89
N GLU A 73 -11.10 5.00 5.34
CA GLU A 73 -9.82 5.41 5.93
C GLU A 73 -9.48 4.57 7.16
N ARG A 74 -10.48 4.03 7.86
CA ARG A 74 -10.28 3.19 9.06
C ARG A 74 -9.92 1.73 8.72
N HIS A 75 -9.98 1.33 7.45
CA HIS A 75 -9.97 -0.07 7.01
C HIS A 75 -8.82 -0.36 6.01
N PHE A 76 -7.62 0.17 6.24
CA PHE A 76 -6.43 -0.06 5.38
C PHE A 76 -5.52 -1.20 5.88
N GLY A 77 -5.83 -1.78 7.04
CA GLY A 77 -5.00 -2.76 7.69
C GLY A 77 -4.75 -4.00 6.84
N ILE A 78 -3.55 -4.56 6.98
CA ILE A 78 -3.32 -5.98 6.69
C ILE A 78 -3.88 -6.83 7.84
N PHE A 79 -3.93 -6.25 9.04
CA PHE A 79 -4.54 -6.81 10.24
C PHE A 79 -5.70 -5.93 10.69
N GLY A 80 -6.79 -6.55 11.13
CA GLY A 80 -7.91 -5.86 11.76
C GLY A 80 -7.56 -5.33 13.15
N LEU A 81 -8.53 -4.65 13.77
CA LEU A 81 -8.40 -4.09 15.14
C LEU A 81 -8.15 -5.15 16.22
N ASP A 82 -8.54 -6.40 15.96
CA ASP A 82 -8.31 -7.55 16.83
C ASP A 82 -6.92 -8.18 16.64
N GLY A 83 -6.11 -7.66 15.71
CA GLY A 83 -4.80 -8.18 15.36
C GLY A 83 -4.85 -9.47 14.53
N LEU A 84 -6.05 -9.91 14.11
CA LEU A 84 -6.19 -10.99 13.15
C LEU A 84 -5.90 -10.48 11.75
N LYS A 85 -5.34 -11.35 10.91
CA LYS A 85 -4.96 -11.00 9.55
C LYS A 85 -6.19 -11.06 8.65
N ASP A 86 -6.40 -10.03 7.84
CA ASP A 86 -7.49 -10.00 6.86
C ASP A 86 -7.13 -10.80 5.60
N TYR A 87 -5.85 -10.82 5.21
CA TYR A 87 -5.37 -11.56 4.04
C TYR A 87 -3.87 -11.84 4.08
N ASP A 88 -3.45 -12.90 3.40
CA ASP A 88 -2.04 -13.26 3.30
C ASP A 88 -1.26 -12.51 2.21
N LEU A 89 -0.07 -12.04 2.59
CA LEU A 89 0.98 -11.50 1.73
C LEU A 89 2.25 -12.33 1.87
N ASN A 90 3.00 -12.48 0.78
CA ASN A 90 4.34 -13.08 0.77
C ASN A 90 5.39 -12.02 0.44
N PHE A 91 6.37 -11.86 1.32
CA PHE A 91 7.48 -10.91 1.16
C PHE A 91 8.81 -11.56 0.75
N ASN A 92 8.81 -12.89 0.52
CA ASN A 92 9.99 -13.70 0.23
C ASN A 92 9.97 -14.28 -1.19
#